data_AF-A0A922VJH7-F1
#
_entry.id   AF-A0A922VJH7-F1
#
_cell.length_a   1.000
_cell.length_b   1.000
_cell.length_c   1.000
_cell.angle_alpha   90.00
_cell.angle_beta   90.00
_cell.angle_gamma   90.00
#
_symmetry.space_group_name_H-M   'P 1'
#
loop_
_entity.id
_entity.type
_entity.pdbx_description
1 polymer ?
#
loop_
_entity_poly.entity_id
_entity_poly.type
_entity_poly.pdbx_seq_one_letter_code
_entity_poly.pdbx_strand_id
1 'polypeptide(L)'
;MVRRSLRTQLLVALLSLVAACGGTPAGSEDPGDATGTPDDSGSVDLDVLRYACGLFPFGPELFAAPARNDEDAANPIAAALRKHLTQGGPDIDFLPDHGWTFVGENGQSAEFVTIGGDLGMKSVNLSSEGGWKVTGWGDCRARIVLARGLGPAMWEWGSEGVPNPDTTAFDALVTEMECASGRSSEGRVVGPQIIPTETHVLVVFAVRSLGGGTCPSNPSTRVAVTLGEPLGDRQLVDAGELPFRDPTQPRS
;
A
#
# COMPACT_ATOMS: atom_id res chain seq x y z
N MET A 1 -50.66 22.03 -33.69
CA MET A 1 -50.50 23.50 -33.53
C MET A 1 -49.01 23.84 -33.61
N VAL A 2 -48.65 25.00 -34.18
CA VAL A 2 -47.26 25.40 -34.47
C VAL A 2 -46.92 26.70 -33.74
N ARG A 3 -45.81 26.74 -32.98
CA ARG A 3 -45.04 27.94 -32.58
C ARG A 3 -43.59 27.50 -32.34
N ARG A 4 -42.69 27.58 -33.34
CA ARG A 4 -41.88 28.72 -33.81
C ARG A 4 -40.94 29.34 -32.75
N SER A 5 -39.66 29.10 -33.00
CA SER A 5 -38.44 29.70 -32.46
C SER A 5 -38.42 31.23 -32.42
N LEU A 6 -37.58 31.80 -31.55
CA LEU A 6 -36.79 33.00 -31.87
C LEU A 6 -35.33 32.82 -31.37
N ARG A 7 -34.36 33.23 -32.19
CA ARG A 7 -32.93 33.39 -31.81
C ARG A 7 -32.64 34.87 -31.62
N THR A 8 -31.76 35.22 -30.68
CA THR A 8 -31.05 36.51 -30.70
C THR A 8 -29.60 36.29 -30.28
N GLN A 9 -28.68 36.45 -31.23
CA GLN A 9 -27.27 36.72 -30.94
C GLN A 9 -27.09 38.24 -30.86
N LEU A 10 -26.17 38.72 -30.02
CA LEU A 10 -25.62 40.06 -30.14
C LEU A 10 -24.10 39.99 -30.04
N LEU A 11 -23.43 40.64 -30.97
CA LEU A 11 -21.98 40.71 -31.10
C LEU A 11 -21.63 42.19 -31.21
N VAL A 12 -20.76 42.69 -30.33
CA VAL A 12 -20.18 44.05 -30.44
C VAL A 12 -18.69 43.95 -30.11
N ALA A 13 -17.88 44.64 -30.90
CA ALA A 13 -16.43 44.68 -30.80
C ALA A 13 -15.93 46.13 -30.86
N LEU A 14 -14.59 46.26 -30.86
CA LEU A 14 -13.70 47.44 -30.90
C LEU A 14 -13.29 47.98 -29.53
N LEU A 15 -12.10 48.58 -29.34
CA LEU A 15 -10.75 48.60 -29.94
C LEU A 15 -10.05 49.85 -29.34
N SER A 16 -8.72 49.99 -29.47
CA SER A 16 -7.90 51.20 -29.17
C SER A 16 -7.43 51.33 -27.71
N LEU A 17 -6.22 51.84 -27.39
CA LEU A 17 -5.07 52.23 -28.22
C LEU A 17 -3.74 52.07 -27.43
N VAL A 18 -2.60 52.11 -28.12
CA VAL A 18 -1.24 51.94 -27.57
C VAL A 18 -0.65 53.27 -27.03
N ALA A 19 0.16 53.19 -25.97
CA ALA A 19 1.17 54.20 -25.62
C ALA A 19 2.43 53.49 -25.05
N ALA A 20 3.65 53.94 -25.42
CA ALA A 20 4.90 53.25 -25.10
C ALA A 20 6.05 54.20 -24.66
N CYS A 21 6.81 53.75 -23.64
CA CYS A 21 8.14 54.22 -23.19
C CYS A 21 8.72 53.20 -22.17
N GLY A 22 10.01 53.20 -21.76
CA GLY A 22 11.12 54.07 -22.20
C GLY A 22 12.53 53.74 -21.66
N GLY A 23 12.75 52.62 -20.95
CA GLY A 23 14.06 52.17 -20.41
C GLY A 23 13.99 51.71 -18.93
N THR A 24 14.45 50.51 -18.50
CA THR A 24 15.84 49.95 -18.41
C THR A 24 16.52 50.26 -17.05
N PRO A 25 17.20 49.32 -16.33
CA PRO A 25 17.13 47.85 -16.28
C PRO A 25 17.12 47.25 -14.84
N ALA A 26 17.35 45.93 -14.74
CA ALA A 26 17.82 45.14 -13.58
C ALA A 26 16.79 44.72 -12.51
N GLY A 27 16.73 43.41 -12.27
CA GLY A 27 15.78 42.74 -11.39
C GLY A 27 15.62 41.26 -11.80
N SER A 28 16.64 40.46 -11.54
CA SER A 28 16.68 39.04 -11.90
C SER A 28 15.95 38.20 -10.84
N GLU A 29 14.70 37.85 -11.12
CA GLU A 29 13.97 36.80 -10.40
C GLU A 29 13.40 35.82 -11.41
N ASP A 30 13.95 34.61 -11.39
CA ASP A 30 13.58 33.48 -12.25
C ASP A 30 12.32 32.81 -11.66
N PRO A 31 11.15 32.84 -12.33
CA PRO A 31 9.97 32.15 -11.84
C PRO A 31 10.16 30.65 -12.10
N GLY A 32 10.83 29.99 -11.16
CA GLY A 32 11.16 28.57 -11.22
C GLY A 32 9.95 27.73 -11.62
N ASP A 33 10.07 27.08 -12.78
CA ASP A 33 9.01 26.32 -13.43
C ASP A 33 8.69 25.08 -12.60
N ALA A 34 7.67 25.19 -11.73
CA ALA A 34 7.22 24.10 -10.86
C ALA A 34 6.39 23.04 -11.61
N THR A 35 6.80 22.69 -12.83
CA THR A 35 6.40 21.45 -13.48
C THR A 35 7.13 20.29 -12.80
N GLY A 36 6.63 19.87 -11.65
CA GLY A 36 6.99 18.59 -11.05
C GLY A 36 6.56 17.45 -11.98
N THR A 37 7.44 17.04 -12.89
CA THR A 37 7.32 15.76 -13.59
C THR A 37 7.25 14.64 -12.55
N PRO A 38 6.28 13.71 -12.65
CA PRO A 38 6.34 12.48 -11.88
C PRO A 38 7.67 11.79 -12.15
N ASP A 39 8.43 11.50 -11.10
CA ASP A 39 9.74 10.89 -11.22
C ASP A 39 9.56 9.42 -11.66
N ASP A 40 9.85 9.13 -12.93
CA ASP A 40 9.80 7.77 -13.52
C ASP A 40 11.09 6.97 -13.19
N SER A 41 11.86 7.46 -12.22
CA SER A 41 12.96 6.75 -11.58
C SER A 41 12.40 5.71 -10.63
N GLY A 42 12.24 4.47 -11.12
CA GLY A 42 11.70 3.32 -10.38
C GLY A 42 12.57 2.79 -9.22
N SER A 43 13.12 3.67 -8.38
CA SER A 43 13.59 3.33 -7.03
C SER A 43 12.38 3.22 -6.11
N VAL A 44 12.10 2.01 -5.64
CA VAL A 44 11.17 1.83 -4.52
C VAL A 44 11.90 2.24 -3.26
N ASP A 45 11.40 3.27 -2.56
CA ASP A 45 11.82 3.57 -1.19
C ASP A 45 11.21 2.52 -0.25
N LEU A 46 11.81 1.32 -0.29
CA LEU A 46 11.43 0.21 0.58
C LEU A 46 11.89 0.43 2.02
N ASP A 47 12.77 1.40 2.29
CA ASP A 47 13.24 1.72 3.64
C ASP A 47 12.10 2.27 4.51
N VAL A 48 10.99 2.68 3.87
CA VAL A 48 9.67 2.85 4.49
C VAL A 48 8.71 1.77 3.97
N LEU A 49 8.62 0.63 4.67
CA LEU A 49 7.62 -0.40 4.37
C LEU A 49 6.20 0.19 4.43
N ARG A 50 5.48 0.08 3.30
CA ARG A 50 4.06 0.44 3.20
C ARG A 50 3.25 -0.77 2.78
N TYR A 51 2.10 -0.96 3.41
CA TYR A 51 1.13 -2.02 3.17
C TYR A 51 -0.23 -1.43 2.83
N ALA A 52 -1.07 -2.17 2.10
CA ALA A 52 -2.45 -1.78 1.86
C ALA A 52 -3.41 -2.98 1.97
N CYS A 53 -4.58 -2.72 2.56
CA CYS A 53 -5.76 -3.59 2.47
C CYS A 53 -6.60 -3.20 1.24
N GLY A 54 -6.91 -1.90 1.12
CA GLY A 54 -7.63 -1.30 0.00
C GLY A 54 -6.95 -0.06 -0.56
N LEU A 55 -7.44 1.12 -0.15
CA LEU A 55 -7.17 2.40 -0.81
C LEU A 55 -5.98 3.17 -0.21
N PHE A 56 -5.75 3.03 1.10
CA PHE A 56 -4.81 3.88 1.83
C PHE A 56 -3.60 3.08 2.32
N PRO A 57 -2.39 3.33 1.77
CA PRO A 57 -1.17 2.72 2.26
C PRO A 57 -0.82 3.17 3.69
N PHE A 58 -0.46 2.21 4.54
CA PHE A 58 -0.03 2.43 5.93
C PHE A 58 1.30 1.72 6.20
N GLY A 59 2.04 2.14 7.22
CA GLY A 59 3.22 1.41 7.67
C GLY A 59 2.91 0.42 8.81
N PRO A 60 3.78 -0.59 9.03
CA PRO A 60 3.57 -1.61 10.07
C PRO A 60 3.64 -1.03 11.49
N GLU A 61 4.25 0.14 11.67
CA GLU A 61 4.33 0.88 12.95
C GLU A 61 2.96 1.19 13.56
N LEU A 62 1.89 1.23 12.76
CA LEU A 62 0.53 1.47 13.23
C LEU A 62 -0.01 0.39 14.18
N PHE A 63 0.57 -0.82 14.12
CA PHE A 63 0.20 -1.94 15.01
C PHE A 63 1.23 -2.21 16.11
N ALA A 64 2.26 -1.37 16.23
CA ALA A 64 3.18 -1.43 17.36
C ALA A 64 2.47 -1.02 18.66
N ALA A 65 2.96 -1.49 19.80
CA ALA A 65 2.38 -1.14 21.10
C ALA A 65 2.62 0.34 21.46
N PRO A 66 1.65 1.03 22.10
CA PRO A 66 0.32 0.56 22.48
C PRO A 66 -0.65 0.52 21.29
N ALA A 67 -1.59 -0.43 21.32
CA ALA A 67 -2.65 -0.53 20.32
C ALA A 67 -3.45 0.78 20.19
N ARG A 68 -3.82 1.12 18.95
CA ARG A 68 -4.59 2.32 18.62
C ARG A 68 -6.08 2.03 18.63
N ASN A 69 -6.87 3.01 19.10
CA ASN A 69 -8.33 3.00 19.04
C ASN A 69 -8.80 4.27 18.31
N ASP A 70 -8.47 4.40 17.03
CA ASP A 70 -8.83 5.60 16.25
C ASP A 70 -10.35 5.66 15.98
N GLU A 71 -11.08 4.54 16.15
CA GLU A 71 -12.53 4.51 16.15
C GLU A 71 -13.17 5.28 17.29
N ASP A 72 -12.45 5.66 18.35
CA ASP A 72 -12.99 6.50 19.43
C ASP A 72 -12.97 8.00 19.09
N ALA A 73 -12.35 8.38 17.97
CA ALA A 73 -12.20 9.79 17.59
C ALA A 73 -13.56 10.52 17.48
N ALA A 74 -13.59 11.78 17.92
CA ALA A 74 -14.76 12.65 17.92
C ALA A 74 -15.03 13.27 16.53
N ASN A 75 -15.06 12.44 15.48
CA ASN A 75 -15.28 12.88 14.09
C ASN A 75 -16.38 12.04 13.39
N PRO A 76 -16.94 12.51 12.25
CA PRO A 76 -18.02 11.81 11.55
C PRO A 76 -17.65 10.43 10.97
N ILE A 77 -16.38 10.22 10.61
CA ILE A 77 -15.88 8.97 10.01
C ILE A 77 -15.87 7.86 11.07
N ALA A 78 -15.25 8.12 12.22
CA ALA A 78 -15.22 7.21 13.37
C ALA A 78 -16.64 7.00 13.96
N ALA A 79 -17.48 8.04 14.01
CA ALA A 79 -18.88 7.90 14.41
C ALA A 79 -19.69 6.98 13.46
N ALA A 80 -19.39 6.99 12.16
CA ALA A 80 -20.02 6.09 11.19
C ALA A 80 -19.58 4.64 11.35
N LEU A 81 -18.29 4.38 11.66
CA LEU A 81 -17.78 3.05 12.00
C LEU A 81 -18.47 2.52 13.28
N ARG A 82 -18.41 3.26 14.40
CA ARG A 82 -19.06 2.86 15.66
C ARG A 82 -20.55 2.58 15.47
N LYS A 83 -21.25 3.42 14.70
CA LYS A 83 -22.67 3.19 14.36
C LYS A 83 -22.89 1.88 13.62
N HIS A 84 -22.02 1.52 12.67
CA HIS A 84 -22.13 0.27 11.93
C HIS A 84 -21.92 -0.95 12.82
N LEU A 85 -20.88 -0.97 13.66
CA LEU A 85 -20.61 -2.06 14.60
C LEU A 85 -21.81 -2.31 15.53
N THR A 86 -22.50 -1.26 15.99
CA THR A 86 -23.72 -1.40 16.81
C THR A 86 -24.97 -1.95 16.09
N GLN A 87 -24.92 -2.20 14.78
CA GLN A 87 -26.07 -2.76 14.04
C GLN A 87 -26.25 -4.26 14.29
N GLY A 88 -25.14 -4.98 14.51
CA GLY A 88 -25.12 -6.43 14.78
C GLY A 88 -25.64 -7.32 13.64
N GLY A 89 -25.55 -8.63 13.85
CA GLY A 89 -26.01 -9.65 12.91
C GLY A 89 -24.85 -10.32 12.17
N PRO A 90 -25.10 -11.45 11.48
CA PRO A 90 -24.07 -12.44 11.18
C PRO A 90 -22.88 -11.94 10.34
N ASP A 91 -23.09 -10.92 9.50
CA ASP A 91 -22.01 -10.33 8.69
C ASP A 91 -21.17 -9.30 9.46
N ILE A 92 -21.71 -8.75 10.57
CA ILE A 92 -21.08 -7.75 11.45
C ILE A 92 -20.47 -8.43 12.68
N ASP A 93 -21.08 -9.51 13.17
CA ASP A 93 -20.57 -10.33 14.29
C ASP A 93 -19.19 -10.98 13.99
N PHE A 94 -18.71 -10.88 12.73
CA PHE A 94 -17.37 -11.28 12.26
C PHE A 94 -16.31 -10.15 12.39
N LEU A 95 -16.72 -8.95 12.76
CA LEU A 95 -15.85 -7.78 12.97
C LEU A 95 -15.54 -7.59 14.46
N PRO A 96 -14.30 -7.20 14.83
CA PRO A 96 -14.02 -6.74 16.19
C PRO A 96 -14.82 -5.49 16.56
N ASP A 97 -15.30 -5.42 17.80
CA ASP A 97 -15.99 -4.23 18.34
C ASP A 97 -15.05 -3.02 18.49
N HIS A 98 -13.75 -3.27 18.67
CA HIS A 98 -12.74 -2.29 19.09
C HIS A 98 -11.35 -2.58 18.49
N GLY A 99 -10.44 -1.61 18.61
CA GLY A 99 -9.04 -1.71 18.17
C GLY A 99 -8.86 -1.36 16.70
N TRP A 100 -9.66 -0.42 16.20
CA TRP A 100 -9.69 -0.03 14.79
C TRP A 100 -8.77 1.17 14.55
N THR A 101 -7.72 0.93 13.79
CA THR A 101 -6.75 1.92 13.38
C THR A 101 -7.21 2.62 12.11
N PHE A 102 -7.16 3.95 12.09
CA PHE A 102 -7.50 4.76 10.92
C PHE A 102 -6.28 4.90 10.01
N VAL A 103 -6.39 4.45 8.75
CA VAL A 103 -5.24 4.43 7.82
C VAL A 103 -5.25 5.54 6.78
N GLY A 104 -6.40 6.16 6.51
CA GLY A 104 -6.47 7.33 5.65
C GLY A 104 -7.88 7.70 5.18
N GLU A 105 -7.99 8.91 4.62
CA GLU A 105 -9.17 9.40 3.91
C GLU A 105 -8.79 10.37 2.78
N ASN A 106 -9.74 10.65 1.88
CA ASN A 106 -9.56 11.59 0.76
C ASN A 106 -10.80 12.49 0.53
N GLY A 107 -11.65 12.68 1.54
CA GLY A 107 -12.92 13.43 1.48
C GLY A 107 -14.08 12.64 0.87
N GLN A 108 -13.82 11.59 0.10
CA GLN A 108 -14.82 10.72 -0.53
C GLN A 108 -14.85 9.31 0.08
N SER A 109 -13.68 8.80 0.44
CA SER A 109 -13.48 7.48 1.01
C SER A 109 -12.59 7.57 2.25
N ALA A 110 -12.80 6.65 3.19
CA ALA A 110 -11.99 6.48 4.39
C ALA A 110 -11.85 4.98 4.71
N GLU A 111 -10.77 4.59 5.34
CA GLU A 111 -10.47 3.18 5.64
C GLU A 111 -9.97 3.02 7.07
N PHE A 112 -10.48 1.99 7.76
CA PHE A 112 -9.94 1.49 9.01
C PHE A 112 -9.48 0.04 8.85
N VAL A 113 -8.50 -0.34 9.64
CA VAL A 113 -7.97 -1.71 9.74
C VAL A 113 -7.83 -2.12 11.21
N THR A 114 -7.86 -3.41 11.48
CA THR A 114 -7.60 -3.94 12.83
C THR A 114 -6.98 -5.33 12.74
N ILE A 115 -6.21 -5.74 13.74
CA ILE A 115 -5.71 -7.11 13.91
C ILE A 115 -6.55 -7.75 15.02
N GLY A 116 -7.62 -8.44 14.64
CA GLY A 116 -8.64 -8.98 15.54
C GLY A 116 -8.25 -10.29 16.23
N GLY A 117 -7.00 -10.44 16.67
CA GLY A 117 -6.48 -11.69 17.24
C GLY A 117 -6.69 -12.89 16.29
N ASP A 118 -7.38 -13.92 16.77
CA ASP A 118 -7.70 -15.14 16.00
C ASP A 118 -8.56 -14.87 14.75
N LEU A 119 -9.25 -13.72 14.67
CA LEU A 119 -9.99 -13.31 13.47
C LEU A 119 -9.07 -12.81 12.33
N GLY A 120 -7.76 -12.68 12.57
CA GLY A 120 -6.82 -12.09 11.62
C GLY A 120 -7.03 -10.60 11.40
N MET A 121 -6.42 -10.05 10.35
CA MET A 121 -6.58 -8.64 10.01
C MET A 121 -7.93 -8.39 9.30
N LYS A 122 -8.68 -7.36 9.71
CA LYS A 122 -9.91 -6.91 9.04
C LYS A 122 -9.71 -5.51 8.46
N SER A 123 -10.54 -5.16 7.48
CA SER A 123 -10.67 -3.79 6.96
C SER A 123 -12.13 -3.37 6.88
N VAL A 124 -12.39 -2.07 7.04
CA VAL A 124 -13.68 -1.42 6.83
C VAL A 124 -13.48 -0.18 5.95
N ASN A 125 -14.25 -0.10 4.87
CA ASN A 125 -14.28 1.01 3.94
C ASN A 125 -15.53 1.85 4.16
N LEU A 126 -15.38 3.17 4.20
CA LEU A 126 -16.45 4.14 4.33
C LEU A 126 -16.51 5.08 3.12
N SER A 127 -17.70 5.56 2.81
CA SER A 127 -17.96 6.58 1.80
C SER A 127 -18.67 7.78 2.41
N SER A 128 -18.35 8.99 1.94
CA SER A 128 -19.04 10.23 2.33
C SER A 128 -20.34 10.51 1.55
N GLU A 129 -20.71 9.66 0.58
CA GLU A 129 -21.89 9.86 -0.28
C GLU A 129 -23.19 9.77 0.53
N GLY A 130 -23.87 10.90 0.71
CA GLY A 130 -25.05 11.01 1.56
C GLY A 130 -24.72 11.10 3.06
N GLY A 131 -23.48 11.42 3.41
CA GLY A 131 -22.93 11.36 4.76
C GLY A 131 -22.10 10.09 4.98
N TRP A 132 -21.12 10.18 5.87
CA TRP A 132 -20.22 9.07 6.18
C TRP A 132 -20.96 7.83 6.64
N LYS A 133 -20.72 6.71 5.95
CA LYS A 133 -21.29 5.39 6.21
C LYS A 133 -20.32 4.30 5.80
N VAL A 134 -20.34 3.16 6.48
CA VAL A 134 -19.65 1.95 6.00
C VAL A 134 -20.29 1.47 4.70
N THR A 135 -19.45 1.11 3.73
CA THR A 135 -19.86 0.62 2.40
C THR A 135 -19.29 -0.75 2.04
N GLY A 136 -18.34 -1.27 2.82
CA GLY A 136 -17.81 -2.62 2.66
C GLY A 136 -16.82 -2.96 3.76
N TRP A 137 -16.70 -4.25 4.08
CA TRP A 137 -15.82 -4.76 5.12
C TRP A 137 -15.43 -6.21 4.81
N GLY A 138 -14.41 -6.73 5.50
CA GLY A 138 -14.03 -8.13 5.41
C GLY A 138 -12.60 -8.39 5.85
N ASP A 139 -12.12 -9.60 5.54
CA ASP A 139 -10.74 -10.00 5.75
C ASP A 139 -9.78 -9.09 4.98
N CYS A 140 -8.72 -8.67 5.65
CA CYS A 140 -7.56 -8.09 5.02
C CYS A 140 -6.37 -9.05 5.07
N ARG A 141 -5.68 -9.17 3.94
CA ARG A 141 -4.30 -9.66 3.88
C ARG A 141 -3.48 -8.50 3.35
N ALA A 142 -2.98 -7.64 4.23
CA ALA A 142 -2.35 -6.41 3.80
C ALA A 142 -1.05 -6.73 3.10
N ARG A 143 -0.92 -6.30 1.84
CA ARG A 143 0.24 -6.59 1.00
C ARG A 143 1.15 -5.39 0.95
N ILE A 144 2.46 -5.63 0.85
CA ILE A 144 3.41 -4.55 0.60
C ILE A 144 3.05 -3.83 -0.71
N VAL A 145 3.08 -2.50 -0.67
CA VAL A 145 2.87 -1.63 -1.83
C VAL A 145 4.16 -1.59 -2.64
N LEU A 146 4.07 -2.04 -3.89
CA LEU A 146 5.20 -2.11 -4.80
C LEU A 146 5.06 -1.10 -5.94
N ALA A 147 6.19 -0.65 -6.50
CA ALA A 147 6.18 0.19 -7.69
C ALA A 147 5.58 -0.52 -8.90
N ARG A 148 5.08 0.27 -9.85
CA ARG A 148 4.45 -0.21 -11.08
C ARG A 148 5.34 -1.20 -11.83
N GLY A 149 4.77 -2.36 -12.18
CA GLY A 149 5.48 -3.43 -12.90
C GLY A 149 6.22 -4.43 -12.00
N LEU A 150 6.20 -4.23 -10.69
CA LEU A 150 6.58 -5.24 -9.70
C LEU A 150 5.31 -5.89 -9.13
N GLY A 151 5.27 -7.22 -9.18
CA GLY A 151 4.27 -8.04 -8.51
C GLY A 151 4.80 -8.57 -7.17
N PRO A 152 3.91 -8.88 -6.21
CA PRO A 152 4.29 -9.46 -4.93
C PRO A 152 5.04 -10.78 -5.09
N ALA A 153 6.01 -10.99 -4.21
CA ALA A 153 6.67 -12.26 -4.02
C ALA A 153 6.50 -12.71 -2.56
N MET A 154 6.72 -13.99 -2.32
CA MET A 154 6.96 -14.56 -1.01
C MET A 154 8.27 -15.33 -1.04
N TRP A 155 8.84 -15.63 0.12
CA TRP A 155 10.03 -16.48 0.18
C TRP A 155 10.04 -17.46 1.35
N GLU A 156 10.50 -18.68 1.10
CA GLU A 156 10.69 -19.72 2.12
C GLU A 156 12.19 -19.94 2.39
N TRP A 157 12.53 -20.44 3.57
CA TRP A 157 13.90 -20.79 3.94
C TRP A 157 14.40 -21.98 3.11
N GLY A 158 15.40 -21.72 2.26
CA GLY A 158 15.96 -22.69 1.31
C GLY A 158 17.28 -23.32 1.73
N SER A 159 17.85 -22.92 2.87
CA SER A 159 19.10 -23.46 3.43
C SER A 159 18.87 -24.69 4.30
N GLU A 160 19.93 -25.46 4.54
CA GLU A 160 19.90 -26.56 5.51
C GLU A 160 19.84 -26.03 6.95
N GLY A 161 19.17 -26.78 7.83
CA GLY A 161 18.95 -26.38 9.22
C GLY A 161 17.93 -25.25 9.37
N VAL A 162 18.02 -24.52 10.48
CA VAL A 162 17.16 -23.36 10.80
C VAL A 162 18.03 -22.11 11.02
N PRO A 163 17.48 -20.89 10.87
CA PRO A 163 18.15 -19.66 11.25
C PRO A 163 18.62 -19.72 12.72
N ASN A 164 19.78 -19.16 13.00
CA ASN A 164 20.36 -19.08 14.33
C ASN A 164 21.11 -17.74 14.51
N PRO A 165 21.56 -17.38 15.73
CA PRO A 165 22.17 -16.06 15.97
C PRO A 165 23.40 -15.73 15.11
N ASP A 166 24.16 -16.75 14.66
CA ASP A 166 25.34 -16.58 13.80
C ASP A 166 25.00 -16.54 12.30
N THR A 167 23.72 -16.70 11.92
CA THR A 167 23.26 -16.61 10.52
C THR A 167 23.57 -15.22 9.96
N THR A 168 24.43 -15.19 8.93
CA THR A 168 24.81 -13.98 8.17
C THR A 168 24.45 -14.08 6.69
N ALA A 169 24.19 -15.28 6.18
CA ALA A 169 23.78 -15.57 4.81
C ALA A 169 22.91 -16.83 4.77
N PHE A 170 22.03 -16.91 3.77
CA PHE A 170 21.12 -18.04 3.55
C PHE A 170 20.60 -18.06 2.10
N ASP A 171 19.96 -19.15 1.69
CA ASP A 171 19.22 -19.23 0.45
C ASP A 171 17.72 -19.00 0.70
N ALA A 172 17.10 -18.10 -0.05
CA ALA A 172 15.67 -17.90 -0.11
C ALA A 172 15.05 -18.63 -1.31
N LEU A 173 13.92 -19.31 -1.13
CA LEU A 173 13.10 -19.86 -2.21
C LEU A 173 11.97 -18.89 -2.54
N VAL A 174 12.23 -18.00 -3.51
CA VAL A 174 11.34 -16.88 -3.85
C VAL A 174 10.27 -17.32 -4.86
N THR A 175 9.00 -17.25 -4.46
CA THR A 175 7.84 -17.62 -5.29
C THR A 175 7.03 -16.38 -5.65
N GLU A 176 6.76 -16.20 -6.94
CA GLU A 176 5.88 -15.14 -7.46
C GLU A 176 4.43 -15.38 -7.03
N MET A 177 3.72 -14.33 -6.59
CA MET A 177 2.31 -14.41 -6.19
C MET A 177 1.32 -14.05 -7.31
N GLU A 178 1.76 -13.43 -8.40
CA GLU A 178 0.94 -13.16 -9.59
C GLU A 178 0.88 -14.37 -10.54
N CYS A 179 -0.15 -14.47 -11.38
CA CYS A 179 -0.28 -15.59 -12.32
C CYS A 179 0.79 -15.56 -13.42
N ALA A 180 1.79 -16.44 -13.37
CA ALA A 180 2.88 -16.51 -14.36
C ALA A 180 2.70 -17.61 -15.43
N SER A 181 1.57 -18.31 -15.47
CA SER A 181 1.32 -19.47 -16.35
C SER A 181 2.34 -20.61 -16.20
N GLY A 182 2.87 -20.83 -14.99
CA GLY A 182 3.91 -21.82 -14.72
C GLY A 182 5.34 -21.40 -15.11
N ARG A 183 5.55 -20.15 -15.53
CA ARG A 183 6.89 -19.64 -15.87
C ARG A 183 7.70 -19.29 -14.62
N SER A 184 8.99 -19.60 -14.64
CA SER A 184 9.93 -19.26 -13.57
C SER A 184 10.07 -17.74 -13.35
N SER A 185 10.31 -17.35 -12.09
CA SER A 185 10.71 -16.00 -11.68
C SER A 185 12.21 -15.72 -11.85
N GLU A 186 12.99 -16.69 -12.34
CA GLU A 186 14.41 -16.54 -12.64
C GLU A 186 14.68 -15.36 -13.58
N GLY A 187 15.69 -14.54 -13.24
CA GLY A 187 15.98 -13.29 -13.93
C GLY A 187 14.94 -12.16 -13.74
N ARG A 188 13.84 -12.40 -13.00
CA ARG A 188 12.78 -11.42 -12.71
C ARG A 188 12.65 -11.06 -11.23
N VAL A 189 13.20 -11.85 -10.30
CA VAL A 189 13.24 -11.48 -8.88
C VAL A 189 14.00 -10.16 -8.68
N VAL A 190 13.46 -9.31 -7.80
CA VAL A 190 14.02 -8.02 -7.38
C VAL A 190 14.12 -8.03 -5.86
N GLY A 191 15.27 -7.61 -5.35
CA GLY A 191 15.63 -7.71 -3.93
C GLY A 191 16.76 -8.74 -3.69
N PRO A 192 16.94 -9.20 -2.44
CA PRO A 192 16.15 -8.82 -1.28
C PRO A 192 16.35 -7.35 -0.92
N GLN A 193 15.35 -6.75 -0.30
CA GLN A 193 15.57 -5.63 0.61
C GLN A 193 15.46 -6.14 2.04
N ILE A 194 16.36 -5.68 2.90
CA ILE A 194 16.62 -6.24 4.23
C ILE A 194 16.57 -5.06 5.21
N ILE A 195 15.62 -5.09 6.14
CA ILE A 195 15.45 -4.04 7.15
C ILE A 195 15.68 -4.66 8.53
N PRO A 196 16.82 -4.40 9.18
CA PRO A 196 17.02 -4.77 10.57
C PRO A 196 16.18 -3.86 11.47
N THR A 197 15.56 -4.48 12.48
CA THR A 197 14.88 -3.81 13.59
C THR A 197 15.46 -4.36 14.91
N GLU A 198 14.98 -3.88 16.06
CA GLU A 198 15.43 -4.39 17.37
C GLU A 198 15.11 -5.88 17.60
N THR A 199 14.01 -6.38 17.02
CA THR A 199 13.47 -7.73 17.30
C THR A 199 13.34 -8.62 16.07
N HIS A 200 13.41 -8.05 14.87
CA HIS A 200 13.22 -8.76 13.60
C HIS A 200 14.25 -8.31 12.56
N VAL A 201 14.54 -9.19 11.61
CA VAL A 201 15.16 -8.84 10.32
C VAL A 201 14.11 -9.10 9.25
N LEU A 202 13.56 -8.02 8.70
CA LEU A 202 12.49 -8.05 7.71
C LEU A 202 13.13 -8.26 6.33
N VAL A 203 12.69 -9.28 5.59
CA VAL A 203 13.18 -9.55 4.23
C VAL A 203 12.02 -9.52 3.25
N VAL A 204 12.16 -8.71 2.21
CA VAL A 204 11.17 -8.51 1.16
C VAL A 204 11.78 -8.82 -0.21
N PHE A 205 11.00 -9.53 -1.02
CA PHE A 205 11.26 -9.69 -2.45
C PHE A 205 10.06 -9.19 -3.27
N ALA A 206 10.34 -8.79 -4.49
CA ALA A 206 9.33 -8.59 -5.53
C ALA A 206 9.72 -9.38 -6.78
N VAL A 207 8.80 -9.54 -7.74
CA VAL A 207 9.10 -10.11 -9.06
C VAL A 207 8.62 -9.14 -10.14
N ARG A 208 9.43 -8.90 -11.18
CA ARG A 208 8.97 -8.14 -12.36
C ARG A 208 7.81 -8.88 -13.02
N SER A 209 6.64 -8.23 -13.02
CA SER A 209 5.39 -8.80 -13.50
C SER A 209 5.46 -9.10 -15.00
N LEU A 210 4.74 -10.15 -15.42
CA LEU A 210 4.52 -10.47 -16.84
C LEU A 210 3.28 -9.79 -17.42
N GLY A 211 2.51 -9.04 -16.60
CA GLY A 211 1.29 -8.36 -17.04
C GLY A 211 0.07 -9.28 -17.23
N GLY A 212 0.15 -10.53 -16.75
CA GLY A 212 -0.94 -11.50 -16.76
C GLY A 212 -0.51 -12.93 -17.03
N GLY A 213 -1.44 -13.87 -16.85
CA GLY A 213 -1.23 -15.29 -17.08
C GLY A 213 -2.34 -16.14 -16.45
N THR A 214 -2.23 -17.46 -16.55
CA THR A 214 -3.02 -18.40 -15.76
C THR A 214 -2.29 -18.74 -14.45
N CYS A 215 -3.02 -19.20 -13.44
CA CYS A 215 -2.45 -19.64 -12.15
C CYS A 215 -2.53 -21.18 -12.00
N PRO A 216 -1.74 -21.99 -12.75
CA PRO A 216 -1.65 -23.43 -12.50
C PRO A 216 -0.77 -23.73 -11.27
N SER A 217 0.35 -23.01 -11.16
CA SER A 217 1.31 -22.90 -10.06
C SER A 217 2.43 -21.96 -10.55
N ASN A 218 3.28 -21.48 -9.66
CA ASN A 218 4.53 -20.78 -10.01
C ASN A 218 5.70 -21.51 -9.33
N PRO A 219 6.76 -21.89 -10.06
CA PRO A 219 7.93 -22.52 -9.44
C PRO A 219 8.79 -21.47 -8.71
N SER A 220 9.35 -21.85 -7.57
CA SER A 220 10.23 -21.00 -6.75
C SER A 220 11.61 -20.84 -7.39
N THR A 221 12.19 -19.64 -7.27
CA THR A 221 13.57 -19.34 -7.67
C THR A 221 14.46 -19.25 -6.43
N ARG A 222 15.59 -19.98 -6.41
CA ARG A 222 16.58 -19.88 -5.34
C ARG A 222 17.37 -18.57 -5.48
N VAL A 223 17.47 -17.80 -4.40
CA VAL A 223 18.25 -16.55 -4.33
C VAL A 223 19.13 -16.58 -3.09
N ALA A 224 20.44 -16.37 -3.28
CA ALA A 224 21.36 -16.23 -2.17
C ALA A 224 21.21 -14.84 -1.51
N VAL A 225 21.10 -14.82 -0.19
CA VAL A 225 20.89 -13.63 0.64
C VAL A 225 22.07 -13.44 1.59
N THR A 226 22.45 -12.20 1.85
CA THR A 226 23.46 -11.83 2.85
C THR A 226 22.92 -10.69 3.70
N LEU A 227 22.91 -10.86 5.02
CA LEU A 227 22.33 -9.92 5.99
C LEU A 227 23.25 -8.73 6.31
N GLY A 228 24.54 -8.83 5.97
CA GLY A 228 25.57 -7.83 6.32
C GLY A 228 26.08 -7.94 7.76
N GLU A 229 25.23 -8.35 8.69
CA GLU A 229 25.53 -8.62 10.09
C GLU A 229 24.86 -9.93 10.58
N PRO A 230 25.31 -10.53 11.71
CA PRO A 230 24.66 -11.72 12.26
C PRO A 230 23.22 -11.45 12.70
N LEU A 231 22.35 -12.45 12.55
CA LEU A 231 20.95 -12.36 12.92
C LEU A 231 20.76 -12.01 14.42
N GLY A 232 21.60 -12.54 15.30
CA GLY A 232 21.47 -12.36 16.75
C GLY A 232 20.17 -12.99 17.28
N ASP A 233 19.57 -12.36 18.29
CA ASP A 233 18.31 -12.81 18.88
C ASP A 233 17.05 -12.39 18.07
N ARG A 234 17.24 -11.84 16.85
CA ARG A 234 16.15 -11.30 16.03
C ARG A 234 15.47 -12.40 15.21
N GLN A 235 14.17 -12.27 14.99
CA GLN A 235 13.41 -13.16 14.11
C GLN A 235 13.57 -12.76 12.64
N LEU A 236 14.01 -13.69 11.81
CA LEU A 236 14.06 -13.51 10.35
C LEU A 236 12.65 -13.77 9.78
N VAL A 237 12.06 -12.78 9.09
CA VAL A 237 10.66 -12.88 8.62
C VAL A 237 10.46 -12.44 7.17
N ASP A 238 9.48 -13.05 6.50
CA ASP A 238 8.95 -12.56 5.22
C ASP A 238 7.94 -11.43 5.50
N ALA A 239 8.32 -10.23 5.07
CA ALA A 239 7.55 -9.00 5.28
C ALA A 239 6.76 -8.57 4.02
N GLY A 240 6.53 -9.46 3.04
CA GLY A 240 5.69 -9.17 1.87
C GLY A 240 4.19 -9.00 2.17
N GLU A 241 3.69 -9.56 3.27
CA GLU A 241 2.31 -9.43 3.75
C GLU A 241 2.30 -9.19 5.29
N LEU A 242 1.20 -8.67 5.84
CA LEU A 242 0.94 -8.59 7.29
C LEU A 242 -0.18 -9.55 7.74
N PRO A 243 -0.05 -10.18 8.93
CA PRO A 243 1.14 -10.22 9.79
C PRO A 243 2.35 -10.85 9.11
N PHE A 244 3.57 -10.48 9.54
CA PHE A 244 4.80 -11.06 8.98
C PHE A 244 4.81 -12.58 9.11
N ARG A 245 5.34 -13.28 8.10
CA ARG A 245 5.37 -14.75 8.08
C ARG A 245 6.74 -15.29 8.53
N ASP A 246 6.73 -16.33 9.34
CA ASP A 246 7.91 -17.18 9.54
C ASP A 246 8.25 -17.92 8.23
N PRO A 247 9.42 -17.65 7.61
CA PRO A 247 9.82 -18.24 6.33
C PRO A 247 10.26 -19.70 6.48
N THR A 248 10.43 -20.20 7.70
CA THR A 248 10.78 -21.60 7.98
C THR A 248 9.57 -22.54 8.00
N GLN A 249 8.35 -21.99 8.09
CA GLN A 249 7.12 -22.78 8.04
C GLN A 249 6.61 -22.95 6.60
N PRO A 250 6.16 -24.17 6.22
CA PRO A 250 5.39 -24.35 4.98
C PRO A 250 4.13 -23.50 4.99
N ARG A 251 3.69 -23.03 3.82
CA ARG A 251 2.40 -22.36 3.69
C ARG A 251 1.24 -23.29 4.08
N SER A 252 0.37 -22.82 4.97
CA SER A 252 -0.92 -23.44 5.32
C SER A 252 -2.06 -23.07 4.36
#